data_AF-A0A7S3AHY3-F1
#
_entry.id   AF-A0A7S3AHY3-F1
#
_cell.length_a   1.000
_cell.length_b   1.000
_cell.length_c   1.000
_cell.angle_alpha   90.00
_cell.angle_beta   90.00
_cell.angle_gamma   90.00
#
_symmetry.space_group_name_H-M   'P 1'
#
loop_
_entity.id
_entity.type
_entity.pdbx_description
1 polymer ?
#
loop_
_entity_poly.entity_id
_entity_poly.type
_entity_poly.pdbx_seq_one_letter_code
_entity_poly.pdbx_strand_id
1 'polypeptide(L)'
;LPMAVMHLSLALLMAVGAAGDPCLDEHDGCANWAKSGECKKNSGFMKTGCPVSCNSCPAPIDPKLTELGDEEVTLEIEGFGTIRLGFYPNAAPITVAHILKLFRLGCYDTNHIFRVDKGFVAQIQSVDGSSVLGISPECRQEAAKSVPGEFTAVRHVRGILSMGRMSDPDSGGSSFSMVLGRAAHLDTEYTVFGKVLSGEDVLAKLETVETKKSGIFVMPKQRITITRAWVSPRMDEGAVTPQPLHQTEL
;
A
#
# COMPACT_ATOMS: atom_id res chain seq x y z
N LEU A 1 41.21 -29.90 -25.87
CA LEU A 1 40.98 -28.96 -24.75
C LEU A 1 39.65 -28.26 -25.00
N PRO A 2 38.57 -28.50 -24.25
CA PRO A 2 37.37 -27.69 -24.41
C PRO A 2 37.56 -26.38 -23.63
N MET A 3 37.28 -25.28 -24.31
CA MET A 3 37.28 -23.94 -23.72
C MET A 3 36.09 -23.78 -22.78
N ALA A 4 36.37 -23.58 -21.50
CA ALA A 4 35.36 -23.23 -20.51
C ALA A 4 34.90 -21.79 -20.77
N VAL A 5 33.69 -21.63 -21.32
CA VAL A 5 33.01 -20.34 -21.40
C VAL A 5 32.46 -20.04 -20.00
N MET A 6 33.21 -19.24 -19.25
CA MET A 6 32.82 -18.77 -17.92
C MET A 6 31.74 -17.69 -18.11
N HIS A 7 30.47 -18.10 -18.06
CA HIS A 7 29.35 -17.17 -18.01
C HIS A 7 29.41 -16.39 -16.70
N LEU A 8 29.87 -15.15 -16.80
CA LEU A 8 29.83 -14.17 -15.72
C LEU A 8 28.36 -13.75 -15.53
N SER A 9 27.62 -14.52 -14.73
CA SER A 9 26.29 -14.13 -14.27
C SER A 9 26.42 -12.91 -13.36
N LEU A 10 26.29 -11.72 -13.94
CA LEU A 10 26.12 -10.48 -13.18
C LEU A 10 24.70 -10.47 -12.60
N ALA A 11 24.52 -11.19 -11.50
CA ALA A 11 23.35 -11.05 -10.65
C ALA A 11 23.43 -9.67 -10.00
N LEU A 12 22.80 -8.67 -10.63
CA LEU A 12 22.52 -7.39 -10.02
C LEU A 12 21.49 -7.64 -8.91
N LEU A 13 21.96 -7.82 -7.67
CA LEU A 13 21.11 -7.76 -6.49
C LEU A 13 20.53 -6.34 -6.45
N MET A 14 19.34 -6.17 -7.01
CA MET A 14 18.47 -5.07 -6.62
C MET A 14 18.04 -5.37 -5.19
N ALA A 15 18.76 -4.81 -4.23
CA ALA A 15 18.27 -4.72 -2.87
C ALA A 15 16.96 -3.93 -2.93
N VAL A 16 15.84 -4.64 -2.87
CA VAL A 16 14.52 -4.03 -2.70
C VAL A 16 14.56 -3.35 -1.35
N GLY A 17 14.75 -2.03 -1.39
CA GLY A 17 14.87 -1.20 -0.20
C GLY A 17 13.72 -1.47 0.74
N ALA A 18 14.07 -1.80 1.98
CA ALA A 18 13.15 -1.83 3.11
C ALA A 18 12.28 -0.57 3.10
N ALA A 19 11.05 -0.71 3.56
CA ALA A 19 10.02 0.34 3.61
C ALA A 19 10.35 1.49 4.61
N GLY A 20 11.62 1.83 4.79
CA GLY A 20 12.07 3.12 5.26
C GLY A 20 12.34 4.02 4.06
N ASP A 21 11.34 4.79 3.65
CA ASP A 21 11.51 5.90 2.71
C ASP A 21 12.77 6.74 3.10
N PRO A 22 13.70 7.07 2.21
CA PRO A 22 14.84 7.88 2.64
C PRO A 22 14.31 9.23 3.17
N CYS A 23 14.87 9.76 4.26
CA CYS A 23 14.54 11.13 4.65
C CYS A 23 15.06 12.06 3.54
N LEU A 24 14.17 12.75 2.83
CA LEU A 24 14.49 13.55 1.65
C LEU A 24 13.75 14.89 1.70
N ASP A 25 14.35 15.91 1.11
CA ASP A 25 13.66 17.17 0.82
C ASP A 25 12.81 17.00 -0.45
N GLU A 26 11.52 17.35 -0.38
CA GLU A 26 10.55 17.21 -1.48
C GLU A 26 10.57 18.40 -2.46
N HIS A 27 11.33 19.45 -2.14
CA HIS A 27 11.40 20.67 -2.92
C HIS A 27 12.84 21.14 -3.13
N ASP A 28 13.16 21.54 -4.37
CA ASP A 28 14.45 22.13 -4.72
C ASP A 28 14.80 23.37 -3.89
N GLY A 29 13.79 24.08 -3.38
CA GLY A 29 13.92 25.28 -2.56
C GLY A 29 14.28 25.04 -1.09
N CYS A 30 14.24 23.79 -0.60
CA CYS A 30 14.34 23.47 0.82
C CYS A 30 15.59 24.06 1.49
N ALA A 31 16.76 23.92 0.87
CA ALA A 31 18.00 24.46 1.42
C ALA A 31 17.99 25.99 1.57
N ASN A 32 17.35 26.71 0.63
CA ASN A 32 17.26 28.17 0.66
C ASN A 32 16.23 28.66 1.68
N TRP A 33 15.09 27.99 1.78
CA TRP A 33 14.07 28.30 2.78
C TRP A 33 14.58 28.02 4.21
N ALA A 34 15.31 26.93 4.41
CA ALA A 34 15.95 26.64 5.69
C ALA A 34 16.95 27.74 6.09
N LYS A 35 17.82 28.18 5.17
CA LYS A 35 18.73 29.33 5.37
C LYS A 35 17.98 30.63 5.68
N SER A 36 16.77 30.80 5.15
CA SER A 36 15.90 31.97 5.38
C SER A 36 15.15 31.93 6.72
N GLY A 37 15.34 30.85 7.50
CA GLY A 37 14.73 30.66 8.81
C GLY A 37 13.33 30.03 8.77
N GLU A 38 12.91 29.49 7.62
CA GLU A 38 11.56 28.91 7.46
C GLU A 38 11.35 27.68 8.34
N CYS A 39 12.41 26.93 8.70
CA CYS A 39 12.29 25.81 9.64
C CYS A 39 11.66 26.21 10.99
N LYS A 40 11.78 27.50 11.37
CA LYS A 40 11.12 28.06 12.57
C LYS A 40 9.82 28.80 12.22
N LYS A 41 9.82 29.64 11.18
CA LYS A 41 8.67 30.49 10.81
C LYS A 41 7.51 29.70 10.21
N ASN A 42 7.83 28.67 9.44
CA ASN A 42 6.88 27.80 8.75
C ASN A 42 7.18 26.33 9.09
N SER A 43 7.33 26.05 10.39
CA SER A 43 7.84 24.76 10.87
C SER A 43 6.97 23.57 10.46
N GLY A 44 5.66 23.74 10.26
CA GLY A 44 4.78 22.67 9.82
C GLY A 44 5.14 22.19 8.41
N PHE A 45 5.07 23.09 7.42
CA PHE A 45 5.46 22.79 6.05
C PHE A 45 6.91 22.32 5.95
N MET A 46 7.82 23.02 6.61
CA MET A 46 9.25 22.76 6.48
C MET A 46 9.69 21.44 7.11
N LYS A 47 9.12 21.03 8.25
CA LYS A 47 9.46 19.72 8.84
C LYS A 47 8.99 18.56 7.99
N THR A 48 7.89 18.74 7.27
CA THR A 48 7.27 17.70 6.45
C THR A 48 7.88 17.62 5.05
N GLY A 49 7.95 18.75 4.34
CA GLY A 49 8.45 18.80 2.96
C GLY A 49 9.96 19.05 2.84
N CYS A 50 10.63 19.50 3.90
CA CYS A 50 12.07 19.78 3.91
C CYS A 50 12.80 19.20 5.14
N PRO A 51 12.57 17.92 5.50
CA PRO A 51 13.07 17.35 6.75
C PRO A 51 14.60 17.26 6.81
N VAL A 52 15.28 17.11 5.68
CA VAL A 52 16.76 17.08 5.64
C VAL A 52 17.29 18.48 5.90
N SER A 53 16.82 19.47 5.14
CA SER A 53 17.23 20.87 5.29
C SER A 53 16.94 21.44 6.67
N CYS A 54 15.90 20.96 7.36
CA CYS A 54 15.53 21.40 8.69
C CYS A 54 16.04 20.51 9.84
N ASN A 55 16.85 19.48 9.54
CA ASN A 55 17.32 18.49 10.53
C ASN A 55 16.17 17.89 11.35
N SER A 56 15.05 17.62 10.70
CA SER A 56 13.85 17.05 11.30
C SER A 56 13.50 15.68 10.74
N CYS A 57 14.51 14.96 10.21
CA CYS A 57 14.34 13.59 9.79
C CYS A 57 13.80 12.73 10.93
N PRO A 58 12.75 11.92 10.68
CA PRO A 58 12.25 10.98 11.66
C PRO A 58 13.30 9.91 11.96
N ALA A 59 13.24 9.33 13.16
CA ALA A 59 14.07 8.19 13.52
C ALA A 59 13.82 7.01 12.56
N PRO A 60 14.82 6.15 12.30
CA PRO A 60 14.61 4.90 11.57
C PRO A 60 13.49 4.08 12.20
N ILE A 61 12.62 3.52 11.38
CA ILE A 61 11.52 2.66 11.83
C ILE A 61 12.06 1.28 12.22
N ASP A 62 11.42 0.61 13.18
CA ASP A 62 11.71 -0.81 13.47
C ASP A 62 11.39 -1.64 12.22
N PRO A 63 12.38 -2.32 11.61
CA PRO A 63 12.17 -3.14 10.40
C PRO A 63 11.07 -4.18 10.56
N LYS A 64 10.86 -4.70 11.78
CA LYS A 64 9.82 -5.70 12.07
C LYS A 64 8.42 -5.20 11.74
N LEU A 65 8.16 -3.91 11.86
CA LEU A 65 6.87 -3.32 11.50
C LEU A 65 6.54 -3.48 10.01
N THR A 66 7.55 -3.67 9.17
CA THR A 66 7.39 -3.78 7.71
C THR A 66 7.68 -5.19 7.18
N GLU A 67 7.80 -6.16 8.10
CA GLU A 67 7.89 -7.57 7.76
C GLU A 67 6.56 -8.05 7.17
N LEU A 68 6.62 -8.68 6.00
CA LEU A 68 5.44 -9.18 5.31
C LEU A 68 4.98 -10.51 5.91
N GLY A 69 3.67 -10.65 6.12
CA GLY A 69 3.07 -11.94 6.48
C GLY A 69 3.12 -12.98 5.35
N ASP A 70 2.70 -14.21 5.66
CA ASP A 70 2.78 -15.36 4.75
C ASP A 70 1.70 -15.37 3.65
N GLU A 71 0.76 -14.44 3.70
CA GLU A 71 -0.35 -14.34 2.74
C GLU A 71 -0.30 -13.04 1.96
N GLU A 72 -0.80 -13.11 0.74
CA GLU A 72 -1.02 -11.97 -0.14
C GLU A 72 -2.42 -11.99 -0.73
N VAL A 73 -2.85 -10.86 -1.26
CA VAL A 73 -4.11 -10.71 -1.98
C VAL A 73 -3.84 -10.29 -3.41
N THR A 74 -4.51 -10.93 -4.36
CA THR A 74 -4.54 -10.49 -5.76
C THR A 74 -5.89 -9.85 -6.07
N LEU A 75 -5.85 -8.67 -6.70
CA LEU A 75 -7.02 -7.94 -7.21
C LEU A 75 -6.95 -7.88 -8.73
N GLU A 76 -8.01 -8.32 -9.40
CA GLU A 76 -8.23 -8.05 -10.83
C GLU A 76 -9.13 -6.82 -10.98
N ILE A 77 -8.63 -5.80 -11.69
CA ILE A 77 -9.32 -4.53 -11.89
C ILE A 77 -9.66 -4.38 -13.38
N GLU A 78 -10.95 -4.32 -13.67
CA GLU A 78 -11.50 -4.29 -15.03
C GLU A 78 -10.92 -3.14 -15.85
N GLY A 79 -10.18 -3.47 -16.92
CA GLY A 79 -9.57 -2.48 -17.81
C GLY A 79 -8.25 -1.88 -17.32
N PHE A 80 -7.77 -2.20 -16.10
CA PHE A 80 -6.51 -1.66 -15.58
C PHE A 80 -5.41 -2.71 -15.43
N GLY A 81 -5.77 -3.93 -14.98
CA GLY A 81 -4.83 -5.03 -14.79
C GLY A 81 -4.94 -5.64 -13.39
N THR A 82 -3.84 -6.25 -12.93
CA THR A 82 -3.78 -6.98 -11.67
C THR A 82 -2.86 -6.30 -10.67
N ILE A 83 -3.30 -6.18 -9.42
CA ILE A 83 -2.49 -5.71 -8.29
C ILE A 83 -2.32 -6.84 -7.29
N ARG A 84 -1.10 -7.02 -6.76
CA ARG A 84 -0.84 -7.90 -5.61
C ARG A 84 -0.55 -7.06 -4.37
N LEU A 85 -1.12 -7.45 -3.24
CA LEU A 85 -1.05 -6.79 -1.95
C LEU A 85 -0.41 -7.71 -0.92
N GLY A 86 0.53 -7.19 -0.13
CA GLY A 86 1.14 -7.85 1.01
C GLY A 86 0.82 -7.08 2.29
N PHE A 87 0.86 -7.77 3.42
CA PHE A 87 0.35 -7.26 4.69
C PHE A 87 1.41 -7.25 5.79
N TYR A 88 1.30 -6.30 6.72
CA TYR A 88 2.23 -6.07 7.83
C TYR A 88 1.60 -6.48 9.18
N PRO A 89 1.59 -7.78 9.52
CA PRO A 89 0.94 -8.26 10.75
C PRO A 89 1.58 -7.72 12.03
N ASN A 90 2.85 -7.32 12.00
CA ASN A 90 3.53 -6.71 13.14
C ASN A 90 3.16 -5.22 13.34
N ALA A 91 2.79 -4.50 12.27
CA ALA A 91 2.36 -3.11 12.38
C ALA A 91 0.89 -2.97 12.77
N ALA A 92 0.04 -3.84 12.23
CA ALA A 92 -1.41 -3.73 12.39
C ALA A 92 -2.10 -5.11 12.45
N PRO A 93 -1.81 -5.93 13.48
CA PRO A 93 -2.29 -7.32 13.55
C PRO A 93 -3.81 -7.46 13.47
N ILE A 94 -4.57 -6.57 14.11
CA ILE A 94 -6.04 -6.64 14.15
C ILE A 94 -6.60 -6.25 12.78
N THR A 95 -6.08 -5.19 12.19
CA THR A 95 -6.46 -4.71 10.86
C THR A 95 -6.17 -5.75 9.77
N VAL A 96 -4.96 -6.34 9.78
CA VAL A 96 -4.57 -7.37 8.81
C VAL A 96 -5.48 -8.59 8.91
N ALA A 97 -5.75 -9.08 10.12
CA ALA A 97 -6.64 -10.22 10.33
C ALA A 97 -8.07 -9.94 9.82
N HIS A 98 -8.60 -8.75 10.08
CA HIS A 98 -9.93 -8.34 9.63
C HIS A 98 -10.02 -8.27 8.10
N ILE A 99 -9.07 -7.58 7.45
CA ILE A 99 -9.07 -7.40 5.99
C ILE A 99 -8.87 -8.72 5.25
N LEU A 100 -7.92 -9.57 5.70
CA LEU A 100 -7.74 -10.89 5.11
C LEU A 100 -8.99 -11.76 5.26
N LYS A 101 -9.70 -11.68 6.39
CA LYS A 101 -10.96 -12.41 6.57
C LYS A 101 -12.01 -11.97 5.55
N LEU A 102 -12.17 -10.68 5.31
CA LEU A 102 -13.10 -10.16 4.29
C LEU A 102 -12.73 -10.63 2.87
N PHE A 103 -11.43 -10.70 2.54
CA PHE A 103 -10.98 -11.27 1.27
C PHE A 103 -11.28 -12.77 1.16
N ARG A 104 -11.04 -13.56 2.20
CA ARG A 104 -11.35 -15.00 2.22
C ARG A 104 -12.84 -15.30 2.06
N LEU A 105 -13.69 -14.41 2.57
CA LEU A 105 -15.15 -14.47 2.42
C LEU A 105 -15.64 -14.02 1.03
N GLY A 106 -14.75 -13.57 0.14
CA GLY A 106 -15.11 -13.06 -1.19
C GLY A 106 -15.79 -11.69 -1.17
N CYS A 107 -15.69 -10.93 -0.07
CA CYS A 107 -16.47 -9.72 0.12
C CYS A 107 -16.06 -8.54 -0.77
N TYR A 108 -14.89 -8.62 -1.40
CA TYR A 108 -14.38 -7.60 -2.32
C TYR A 108 -14.67 -7.92 -3.79
N ASP A 109 -15.23 -9.09 -4.10
CA ASP A 109 -15.67 -9.39 -5.46
C ASP A 109 -16.78 -8.40 -5.86
N THR A 110 -16.67 -7.81 -7.05
CA THR A 110 -17.57 -6.76 -7.58
C THR A 110 -17.56 -5.41 -6.82
N ASN A 111 -16.65 -5.25 -5.85
CA ASN A 111 -16.37 -3.97 -5.22
C ASN A 111 -15.65 -3.03 -6.21
N HIS A 112 -15.28 -1.82 -5.81
CA HIS A 112 -14.70 -0.82 -6.71
C HIS A 112 -13.82 0.20 -5.99
N ILE A 113 -12.96 0.84 -6.76
CA ILE A 113 -12.21 2.02 -6.35
C ILE A 113 -13.12 3.23 -6.57
N PHE A 114 -13.63 3.81 -5.48
CA PHE A 114 -14.62 4.90 -5.52
C PHE A 114 -13.98 6.30 -5.44
N ARG A 115 -12.71 6.37 -5.03
CA ARG A 115 -11.94 7.60 -4.93
C ARG A 115 -10.57 7.40 -5.56
N VAL A 116 -10.19 8.31 -6.44
CA VAL A 116 -8.84 8.41 -6.97
C VAL A 116 -8.42 9.87 -6.93
N ASP A 117 -7.48 10.18 -6.06
CA ASP A 117 -6.89 11.51 -5.89
C ASP A 117 -5.42 11.43 -6.30
N LYS A 118 -5.11 11.98 -7.48
CA LYS A 118 -3.80 11.84 -8.14
C LYS A 118 -2.68 12.32 -7.22
N GLY A 119 -1.62 11.52 -7.07
CA GLY A 119 -0.51 11.77 -6.15
C GLY A 119 -0.85 11.58 -4.66
N PHE A 120 -2.07 11.14 -4.33
CA PHE A 120 -2.49 10.92 -2.94
C PHE A 120 -2.99 9.50 -2.69
N VAL A 121 -4.20 9.14 -3.13
CA VAL A 121 -4.80 7.82 -2.81
C VAL A 121 -5.70 7.28 -3.92
N ALA A 122 -5.68 5.96 -4.11
CA ALA A 122 -6.75 5.18 -4.73
C ALA A 122 -7.45 4.36 -3.64
N GLN A 123 -8.71 4.68 -3.33
CA GLN A 123 -9.43 4.11 -2.19
C GLN A 123 -10.52 3.13 -2.64
N ILE A 124 -10.47 1.92 -2.08
CA ILE A 124 -11.48 0.87 -2.26
C ILE A 124 -12.67 1.17 -1.35
N GLN A 125 -13.88 1.00 -1.89
CA GLN A 125 -15.13 1.24 -1.17
C GLN A 125 -15.32 0.25 -0.02
N SER A 126 -15.93 0.72 1.07
CA SER A 126 -16.34 -0.13 2.18
C SER A 126 -17.27 -1.23 1.68
N VAL A 127 -17.00 -2.47 2.08
CA VAL A 127 -17.78 -3.66 1.72
C VAL A 127 -19.25 -3.48 2.12
N ASP A 128 -19.53 -2.93 3.29
CA ASP A 128 -20.90 -2.65 3.74
C ASP A 128 -21.58 -1.47 3.00
N GLY A 129 -20.87 -0.80 2.10
CA GLY A 129 -21.39 0.28 1.28
C GLY A 129 -22.46 -0.18 0.29
N SER A 130 -23.56 0.57 0.21
CA SER A 130 -24.72 0.27 -0.67
C SER A 130 -24.41 0.18 -2.17
N SER A 131 -23.22 0.60 -2.58
CA SER A 131 -22.75 0.60 -3.97
C SER A 131 -21.96 -0.66 -4.34
N VAL A 132 -21.78 -1.60 -3.41
CA VAL A 132 -21.22 -2.92 -3.68
C VAL A 132 -22.36 -3.93 -3.88
N LEU A 133 -22.25 -4.74 -4.92
CA LEU A 133 -23.33 -5.62 -5.37
C LEU A 133 -23.07 -7.07 -4.91
N GLY A 134 -24.13 -7.90 -4.84
CA GLY A 134 -23.97 -9.34 -4.63
C GLY A 134 -23.43 -9.79 -3.26
N ILE A 135 -23.32 -8.88 -2.28
CA ILE A 135 -22.72 -9.20 -0.98
C ILE A 135 -23.59 -10.15 -0.16
N SER A 136 -22.95 -11.20 0.38
CA SER A 136 -23.58 -12.20 1.26
C SER A 136 -23.93 -11.62 2.64
N PRO A 137 -24.91 -12.19 3.37
CA PRO A 137 -25.18 -11.80 4.75
C PRO A 137 -23.96 -11.89 5.68
N GLU A 138 -23.10 -12.89 5.47
CA GLU A 138 -21.87 -13.08 6.23
C GLU A 138 -20.87 -11.94 5.98
N CYS A 139 -20.68 -11.53 4.72
CA CYS A 139 -19.86 -10.37 4.39
C CYS A 139 -20.40 -9.09 5.02
N ARG A 140 -21.73 -8.87 5.01
CA ARG A 140 -22.35 -7.72 5.69
C ARG A 140 -22.08 -7.73 7.20
N GLN A 141 -22.22 -8.89 7.83
CA GLN A 141 -22.00 -9.03 9.28
C GLN A 141 -20.53 -8.79 9.65
N GLU A 142 -19.60 -9.33 8.85
CA GLU A 142 -18.18 -9.12 9.10
C GLU A 142 -17.77 -7.68 8.84
N ALA A 143 -18.20 -7.08 7.72
CA ALA A 143 -17.85 -5.71 7.34
C ALA A 143 -18.44 -4.63 8.24
N ALA A 144 -19.50 -4.94 9.00
CA ALA A 144 -20.09 -4.03 9.99
C ALA A 144 -19.24 -3.87 11.27
N LYS A 145 -18.17 -4.66 11.43
CA LYS A 145 -17.25 -4.55 12.57
C LYS A 145 -16.25 -3.43 12.33
N SER A 146 -15.81 -2.80 13.40
CA SER A 146 -14.68 -1.87 13.36
C SER A 146 -13.40 -2.52 13.88
N VAL A 147 -12.26 -1.97 13.46
CA VAL A 147 -10.91 -2.24 13.98
C VAL A 147 -10.35 -0.98 14.64
N PRO A 148 -9.53 -1.13 15.70
CA PRO A 148 -8.91 0.00 16.38
C PRO A 148 -7.83 0.67 15.52
N GLY A 149 -7.45 1.88 15.88
CA GLY A 149 -6.29 2.56 15.33
C GLY A 149 -4.98 1.90 15.78
N GLU A 150 -4.28 1.26 14.85
CA GLU A 150 -2.95 0.67 15.06
C GLU A 150 -1.88 1.60 14.46
N PHE A 151 -1.51 2.64 15.21
CA PHE A 151 -0.62 3.69 14.72
C PHE A 151 0.85 3.37 14.98
N THR A 152 1.66 3.41 13.93
CA THR A 152 3.09 3.12 13.99
C THR A 152 3.90 4.21 13.27
N ALA A 153 5.22 4.10 13.31
CA ALA A 153 6.12 5.01 12.59
C ALA A 153 6.25 4.70 11.10
N VAL A 154 5.59 3.65 10.58
CA VAL A 154 5.62 3.31 9.15
C VAL A 154 4.98 4.46 8.36
N ARG A 155 5.69 4.95 7.34
CA ARG A 155 5.29 6.14 6.58
C ARG A 155 4.35 5.81 5.44
N HIS A 156 3.45 6.74 5.17
CA HIS A 156 2.58 6.72 3.99
C HIS A 156 3.35 7.23 2.78
N VAL A 157 3.93 6.29 2.04
CA VAL A 157 4.57 6.52 0.73
C VAL A 157 3.85 5.73 -0.34
N ARG A 158 4.16 6.02 -1.61
CA ARG A 158 3.55 5.33 -2.74
C ARG A 158 3.61 3.81 -2.58
N GLY A 159 2.48 3.14 -2.82
CA GLY A 159 2.30 1.70 -2.69
C GLY A 159 1.91 1.24 -1.28
N ILE A 160 1.89 2.09 -0.26
CA ILE A 160 1.46 1.70 1.09
C ILE A 160 -0.07 1.54 1.17
N LEU A 161 -0.52 0.58 1.97
CA LEU A 161 -1.93 0.38 2.29
C LEU A 161 -2.27 1.09 3.60
N SER A 162 -3.26 1.98 3.53
CA SER A 162 -3.70 2.82 4.64
C SER A 162 -5.18 2.61 4.93
N MET A 163 -5.53 2.34 6.19
CA MET A 163 -6.91 2.07 6.59
C MET A 163 -7.77 3.32 6.49
N GLY A 164 -8.92 3.23 5.82
CA GLY A 164 -9.93 4.27 5.85
C GLY A 164 -10.71 4.23 7.16
N ARG A 165 -11.03 5.41 7.71
CA ARG A 165 -11.79 5.55 8.96
C ARG A 165 -12.66 6.82 8.93
N MET A 166 -13.57 6.91 9.89
CA MET A 166 -14.30 8.14 10.20
C MET A 166 -13.48 9.03 11.16
N SER A 167 -14.11 10.00 11.82
CA SER A 167 -13.44 10.89 12.76
C SER A 167 -12.83 10.16 13.96
N ASP A 168 -13.47 9.09 14.41
CA ASP A 168 -12.99 8.25 15.50
C ASP A 168 -11.76 7.42 15.02
N PRO A 169 -10.61 7.50 15.70
CA PRO A 169 -9.44 6.64 15.42
C PRO A 169 -9.77 5.14 15.35
N ASP A 170 -10.74 4.66 16.12
CA ASP A 170 -11.11 3.24 16.24
C ASP A 170 -12.31 2.83 15.36
N SER A 171 -12.52 3.59 14.27
CA SER A 171 -13.63 3.37 13.32
C SER A 171 -13.18 2.80 11.97
N GLY A 172 -11.97 2.23 11.89
CA GLY A 172 -11.54 1.51 10.70
C GLY A 172 -12.51 0.36 10.41
N GLY A 173 -12.84 0.12 9.15
CA GLY A 173 -13.76 -0.95 8.75
C GLY A 173 -13.18 -1.77 7.60
N SER A 174 -13.79 -1.63 6.42
CA SER A 174 -13.39 -2.38 5.21
C SER A 174 -12.99 -1.49 4.02
N SER A 175 -13.03 -0.16 4.17
CA SER A 175 -12.48 0.74 3.16
C SER A 175 -11.01 1.01 3.45
N PHE A 176 -10.15 0.90 2.45
CA PHE A 176 -8.73 1.23 2.57
C PHE A 176 -8.18 1.83 1.28
N SER A 177 -7.05 2.52 1.39
CA SER A 177 -6.38 3.21 0.31
C SER A 177 -5.07 2.52 -0.08
N MET A 178 -4.80 2.45 -1.37
CA MET A 178 -3.44 2.36 -1.91
C MET A 178 -2.91 3.79 -2.09
N VAL A 179 -1.82 4.11 -1.41
CA VAL A 179 -1.20 5.43 -1.46
C VAL A 179 -0.52 5.64 -2.82
N LEU A 180 -0.79 6.75 -3.50
CA LEU A 180 -0.27 7.08 -4.84
C LEU A 180 0.91 8.06 -4.80
N GLY A 181 1.18 8.70 -3.67
CA GLY A 181 2.32 9.60 -3.50
C GLY A 181 2.62 9.82 -2.01
N ARG A 182 3.62 10.61 -1.69
CA ARG A 182 3.99 10.86 -0.30
C ARG A 182 2.85 11.58 0.45
N ALA A 183 2.38 10.99 1.54
CA ALA A 183 1.23 11.47 2.29
C ALA A 183 1.57 11.65 3.78
N ALA A 184 2.56 12.48 4.08
CA ALA A 184 3.09 12.66 5.43
C ALA A 184 2.06 13.13 6.48
N HIS A 185 1.00 13.80 6.05
CA HIS A 185 -0.10 14.21 6.93
C HIS A 185 -0.95 13.03 7.45
N LEU A 186 -0.75 11.82 6.94
CA LEU A 186 -1.39 10.59 7.43
C LEU A 186 -0.50 9.82 8.42
N ASP A 187 0.81 10.12 8.47
CA ASP A 187 1.75 9.39 9.32
C ASP A 187 1.33 9.51 10.79
N THR A 188 1.37 8.39 11.51
CA THR A 188 0.94 8.27 12.92
C THR A 188 -0.54 8.60 13.21
N GLU A 189 -1.32 8.97 12.19
CA GLU A 189 -2.75 9.35 12.29
C GLU A 189 -3.69 8.31 11.63
N TYR A 190 -3.12 7.47 10.76
CA TYR A 190 -3.82 6.41 10.03
C TYR A 190 -3.00 5.11 10.08
N THR A 191 -3.71 3.98 10.16
CA THR A 191 -3.10 2.66 10.25
C THR A 191 -2.53 2.23 8.91
N VAL A 192 -1.20 2.05 8.88
CA VAL A 192 -0.50 1.35 7.80
C VAL A 192 -0.52 -0.14 8.09
N PHE A 193 -1.05 -0.94 7.17
CA PHE A 193 -1.24 -2.38 7.38
C PHE A 193 -0.69 -3.25 6.24
N GLY A 194 -0.05 -2.66 5.22
CA GLY A 194 0.53 -3.42 4.12
C GLY A 194 1.13 -2.56 3.02
N LYS A 195 1.46 -3.21 1.91
CA LYS A 195 1.97 -2.58 0.68
C LYS A 195 1.50 -3.31 -0.57
N VAL A 196 1.54 -2.60 -1.69
CA VAL A 196 1.51 -3.18 -3.03
C VAL A 196 2.82 -3.94 -3.27
N LEU A 197 2.70 -5.20 -3.69
CA LEU A 197 3.81 -6.07 -4.08
C LEU A 197 4.08 -5.97 -5.59
N SER A 198 3.03 -5.85 -6.40
CA SER A 198 3.10 -5.68 -7.86
C SER A 198 1.86 -4.97 -8.40
N GLY A 199 1.96 -4.39 -9.60
CA GLY A 199 0.89 -3.60 -10.23
C GLY A 199 1.11 -2.08 -10.18
N GLU A 200 2.38 -1.64 -10.19
CA GLU A 200 2.73 -0.21 -10.25
C GLU A 200 2.19 0.48 -11.51
N ASP A 201 2.16 -0.23 -12.65
CA ASP A 201 1.55 0.27 -13.88
C ASP A 201 0.03 0.46 -13.73
N VAL A 202 -0.63 -0.38 -12.92
CA VAL A 202 -2.05 -0.25 -12.58
C VAL A 202 -2.28 1.00 -11.74
N LEU A 203 -1.45 1.27 -10.72
CA LEU A 203 -1.51 2.51 -9.95
C LEU A 203 -1.32 3.74 -10.84
N ALA A 204 -0.34 3.71 -11.74
CA ALA A 204 -0.10 4.80 -12.69
C ALA A 204 -1.29 5.02 -13.63
N LYS A 205 -1.94 3.95 -14.14
CA LYS A 205 -3.16 4.05 -14.97
C LYS A 205 -4.32 4.66 -14.18
N LEU A 206 -4.53 4.25 -12.92
CA LEU A 206 -5.58 4.82 -12.07
C LEU A 206 -5.43 6.35 -11.96
N GLU A 207 -4.22 6.88 -11.86
CA GLU A 207 -3.97 8.33 -11.79
C GLU A 207 -4.33 9.12 -13.06
N THR A 208 -4.60 8.45 -14.16
CA THR A 208 -4.99 9.08 -15.44
C THR A 208 -6.50 9.16 -15.65
N VAL A 209 -7.29 8.52 -14.78
CA VAL A 209 -8.75 8.47 -14.96
C VAL A 209 -9.38 9.85 -14.81
N GLU A 210 -10.44 10.10 -15.59
CA GLU A 210 -11.23 11.30 -15.40
C GLU A 210 -12.01 11.24 -14.08
N THR A 211 -11.91 12.30 -13.29
CA THR A 211 -12.57 12.41 -11.99
C THR A 211 -13.51 13.61 -11.92
N LYS A 212 -14.38 13.59 -10.92
CA LYS A 212 -15.23 14.70 -10.49
C LYS A 212 -15.09 14.89 -8.98
N LYS A 213 -15.14 16.14 -8.52
CA LYS A 213 -15.14 16.44 -7.09
C LYS A 213 -16.57 16.37 -6.52
N SER A 214 -16.72 15.75 -5.36
CA SER A 214 -17.96 15.71 -4.57
C SER A 214 -17.61 15.90 -3.10
N GLY A 215 -17.73 17.14 -2.61
CA GLY A 215 -17.18 17.51 -1.30
C GLY A 215 -15.66 17.31 -1.28
N ILE A 216 -15.17 16.60 -0.27
CA ILE A 216 -13.73 16.25 -0.14
C ILE A 216 -13.30 15.09 -1.04
N PHE A 217 -14.24 14.39 -1.69
CA PHE A 217 -13.94 13.20 -2.48
C PHE A 217 -13.64 13.55 -3.95
N VAL A 218 -12.60 12.92 -4.48
CA VAL A 218 -12.25 12.92 -5.91
C VAL A 218 -12.67 11.59 -6.50
N MET A 219 -13.85 11.56 -7.12
CA MET A 219 -14.49 10.32 -7.58
C MET A 219 -14.25 10.10 -9.07
N PRO A 220 -13.86 8.89 -9.52
CA PRO A 220 -13.86 8.52 -10.93
C PRO A 220 -15.23 8.77 -11.58
N LYS A 221 -15.24 9.25 -12.83
CA LYS A 221 -16.49 9.41 -13.61
C LYS A 221 -17.05 8.06 -14.04
N GLN A 222 -16.19 7.08 -14.24
CA GLN A 222 -16.53 5.69 -14.57
C GLN A 222 -16.21 4.80 -13.38
N ARG A 223 -17.03 3.76 -13.14
CA ARG A 223 -16.79 2.79 -12.07
C ARG A 223 -15.54 1.98 -12.39
N ILE A 224 -14.65 1.86 -11.41
CA ILE A 224 -13.41 1.07 -11.51
C ILE A 224 -13.63 -0.23 -10.73
N THR A 225 -14.15 -1.24 -11.40
CA THR A 225 -14.62 -2.49 -10.78
C THR A 225 -13.46 -3.43 -10.45
N ILE A 226 -13.47 -3.97 -9.24
CA ILE A 226 -12.68 -5.14 -8.85
C ILE A 226 -13.51 -6.36 -9.26
N THR A 227 -13.09 -7.06 -10.31
CA THR A 227 -13.85 -8.21 -10.84
C THR A 227 -13.66 -9.45 -10.00
N ARG A 228 -12.49 -9.57 -9.35
CA ARG A 228 -12.13 -10.71 -8.52
C ARG A 228 -11.06 -10.32 -7.51
N ALA A 229 -11.17 -10.83 -6.30
CA ALA A 229 -10.16 -10.71 -5.27
C ALA A 229 -9.98 -12.03 -4.51
N TRP A 230 -8.74 -12.49 -4.33
CA TRP A 230 -8.48 -13.72 -3.59
C TRP A 230 -7.19 -13.67 -2.79
N VAL A 231 -7.17 -14.46 -1.72
CA VAL A 231 -5.99 -14.70 -0.89
C VAL A 231 -5.21 -15.90 -1.44
N SER A 232 -3.89 -15.80 -1.42
CA SER A 232 -2.98 -16.93 -1.69
C SER A 232 -1.78 -16.87 -0.76
N PRO A 233 -1.06 -18.00 -0.57
CA PRO A 233 0.27 -17.95 0.04
C PRO A 233 1.15 -16.97 -0.72
N ARG A 234 1.89 -16.14 0.01
CA ARG A 234 2.89 -15.24 -0.55
C ARG A 234 4.10 -16.08 -0.93
N MET A 235 4.39 -16.15 -2.22
CA MET A 235 5.61 -16.78 -2.71
C MET A 235 6.76 -15.78 -2.54
N ASP A 236 7.76 -16.11 -1.73
CA ASP A 236 8.99 -15.33 -1.66
C ASP A 236 9.64 -15.35 -3.06
N GLU A 237 9.84 -14.18 -3.68
CA GLU A 237 10.54 -14.06 -4.98
C GLU A 237 12.03 -14.48 -4.94
N GLY A 238 12.47 -15.16 -3.87
CA GLY A 238 13.79 -15.77 -3.71
C GLY A 238 13.77 -17.25 -3.30
N ALA A 239 12.61 -17.89 -3.19
CA ALA A 239 12.55 -19.34 -2.94
C ALA A 239 12.94 -20.08 -4.22
N VAL A 240 14.22 -20.45 -4.33
CA VAL A 240 14.73 -21.37 -5.34
C VAL A 240 13.86 -22.61 -5.32
N THR A 241 13.12 -22.85 -6.40
CA THR A 241 12.46 -24.13 -6.63
C THR A 241 13.53 -25.22 -6.57
N PRO A 242 13.40 -26.25 -5.71
CA PRO A 242 14.32 -27.38 -5.77
C PRO A 242 14.24 -27.96 -7.18
N GLN A 243 15.34 -27.87 -7.93
CA GLN A 243 15.44 -28.58 -9.20
C GLN A 243 15.24 -30.08 -8.90
N PRO A 244 14.35 -30.78 -9.62
CA PRO A 244 14.24 -32.22 -9.45
C PRO A 244 15.61 -32.85 -9.71
N LEU A 245 16.12 -33.59 -8.72
CA LEU A 245 17.33 -34.38 -8.87
C LEU A 245 17.16 -35.24 -10.11
N HIS A 246 18.00 -35.00 -11.13
CA HIS A 246 18.08 -35.85 -12.29
C HIS A 246 18.29 -37.28 -11.78
N GLN A 247 17.30 -38.15 -12.04
CA GLN A 247 17.49 -39.58 -11.88
C GLN A 247 18.57 -39.96 -12.90
N THR A 248 19.76 -40.28 -12.40
CA THR A 248 20.78 -40.96 -13.19
C THR A 248 20.20 -42.30 -13.60
N GLU A 249 19.91 -42.45 -14.89
CA GLU A 249 19.58 -43.74 -15.50
C GLU A 249 20.74 -44.72 -15.25
N LEU A 250 20.39 -45.90 -14.73
CA LEU A 250 21.20 -47.12 -14.72
C LEU A 250 20.45 -48.18 -15.51
#